data_AF-A0AAW7MLX6-F1
#
_entry.id   AF-A0AAW7MLX6-F1
#
_cell.length_a   1.000
_cell.length_b   1.000
_cell.length_c   1.000
_cell.angle_alpha   90.00
_cell.angle_beta   90.00
_cell.angle_gamma   90.00
#
_symmetry.space_group_name_H-M   'P 1'
#
loop_
_entity.id
_entity.type
_entity.pdbx_description
1 polymer ?
#
loop_
_entity_poly.entity_id
_entity_poly.type
_entity_poly.pdbx_seq_one_letter_code
_entity_poly.pdbx_strand_id
1 'polypeptide(L)'
;MKPAHILVCALAAVVIDPVVRFVRAVKNIGAAGNAIVAGVPTADIAKRLDRGLFSTTALFRKAAQAGRTDVLALLFNAARPKGQAVIDAGAHAVLSSRFAFNDIDMARVVLAHSTPDVLNRPSKEWISPPGVVAVWFDAFYGATLTPHDLDTLMALLREHGADLARSPRIDLTITDGGAHYDAFRASLIAERVEHERAVLAQAVEEAHPEPTTTRRRL
;
A
#
# COMPACT_ATOMS: atom_id res chain seq x y z
N MET A 1 -28.55 -43.33 32.72
CA MET A 1 -28.17 -42.49 31.56
C MET A 1 -26.75 -41.99 31.78
N LYS A 2 -25.79 -42.35 30.92
CA LYS A 2 -24.35 -42.14 31.18
C LYS A 2 -23.89 -40.73 30.76
N PRO A 3 -23.48 -39.85 31.69
CA PRO A 3 -23.07 -38.46 31.39
C PRO A 3 -21.82 -38.36 30.50
N ALA A 4 -21.02 -39.43 30.40
CA ALA A 4 -19.80 -39.47 29.60
C ALA A 4 -20.04 -39.35 28.07
N HIS A 5 -21.19 -39.79 27.54
CA HIS A 5 -21.46 -39.68 26.09
C HIS A 5 -21.82 -38.25 25.67
N ILE A 6 -22.45 -37.47 26.54
CA ILE A 6 -22.81 -36.07 26.26
C ILE A 6 -21.55 -35.20 26.20
N LEU A 7 -20.57 -35.46 27.08
CA LEU A 7 -19.31 -34.72 27.11
C LEU A 7 -18.45 -34.96 25.86
N VAL A 8 -18.41 -36.19 25.35
CA VAL A 8 -17.65 -36.54 24.13
C VAL A 8 -18.29 -35.94 22.87
N CYS A 9 -19.62 -35.95 22.77
CA CYS A 9 -20.32 -35.28 21.66
C CYS A 9 -20.21 -33.75 21.72
N ALA A 10 -20.20 -33.15 22.91
CA ALA A 10 -20.00 -31.72 23.08
C ALA A 10 -18.57 -31.28 22.73
N LEU A 11 -17.54 -32.04 23.14
CA LEU A 11 -16.15 -31.76 22.74
C LEU A 11 -15.95 -31.94 21.22
N ALA A 12 -16.56 -32.97 20.63
CA ALA A 12 -16.53 -33.18 19.19
C ALA A 12 -17.19 -32.00 18.45
N ALA A 13 -18.35 -31.51 18.89
CA ALA A 13 -19.00 -30.35 18.29
C ALA A 13 -18.17 -29.05 18.44
N VAL A 14 -17.53 -28.84 19.59
CA VAL A 14 -16.71 -27.65 19.89
C VAL A 14 -15.41 -27.63 19.08
N VAL A 15 -14.83 -28.78 18.71
CA VAL A 15 -13.57 -28.85 17.95
C VAL A 15 -13.81 -29.07 16.45
N ILE A 16 -14.82 -29.86 16.06
CA ILE A 16 -15.07 -30.21 14.66
C ILE A 16 -15.73 -29.06 13.91
N ASP A 17 -16.67 -28.32 14.52
CA ASP A 17 -17.36 -27.23 13.83
C ASP A 17 -16.41 -26.07 13.44
N PRO A 18 -15.47 -25.62 14.30
CA PRO A 18 -14.46 -24.65 13.89
C PRO A 18 -13.54 -25.16 12.79
N VAL A 19 -13.12 -26.44 12.85
CA VAL A 19 -12.24 -27.04 11.84
C VAL A 19 -12.96 -27.18 10.49
N VAL A 20 -14.22 -27.61 10.49
CA VAL A 20 -15.02 -27.72 9.26
C VAL A 20 -15.29 -26.34 8.66
N ARG A 21 -15.59 -25.33 9.49
CA ARG A 21 -15.71 -23.92 9.03
C ARG A 21 -14.41 -23.40 8.47
N PHE A 22 -13.27 -23.70 9.10
CA PHE A 22 -11.95 -23.32 8.62
C PHE A 22 -11.61 -23.97 7.27
N VAL A 23 -11.81 -25.29 7.13
CA VAL A 23 -11.55 -26.00 5.85
C VAL A 23 -12.44 -25.46 4.73
N ARG A 24 -13.72 -25.18 5.02
CA ARG A 24 -14.63 -24.56 4.04
C ARG A 24 -14.18 -23.16 3.65
N ALA A 25 -13.70 -22.37 4.62
CA ALA A 25 -13.14 -21.04 4.37
C ALA A 25 -11.94 -21.09 3.42
N VAL A 26 -10.96 -21.97 3.70
CA VAL A 26 -9.75 -22.14 2.88
C VAL A 26 -10.11 -22.54 1.44
N LYS A 27 -11.05 -23.48 1.26
CA LYS A 27 -11.53 -23.86 -0.09
C LYS A 27 -12.19 -22.69 -0.82
N ASN A 28 -13.01 -21.91 -0.11
CA ASN A 28 -13.69 -20.74 -0.69
C ASN A 28 -12.69 -19.63 -1.09
N ILE A 29 -11.63 -19.41 -0.29
CA ILE A 29 -10.55 -18.48 -0.61
C ILE A 29 -9.81 -18.92 -1.89
N GLY A 30 -9.48 -20.21 -2.01
CA GLY A 30 -8.87 -20.75 -3.22
C GLY A 30 -9.75 -20.56 -4.46
N ALA A 31 -11.05 -20.84 -4.33
CA ALA A 31 -12.01 -20.67 -5.42
C ALA A 31 -12.22 -19.21 -5.82
N ALA A 32 -12.22 -18.27 -4.87
CA ALA A 32 -12.28 -16.84 -5.14
C ALA A 32 -10.99 -16.36 -5.80
N GLY A 33 -9.83 -16.76 -5.27
CA GLY A 33 -8.53 -16.43 -5.86
C GLY A 33 -8.37 -16.91 -7.30
N ASN A 34 -8.84 -18.13 -7.60
CA ASN A 34 -8.84 -18.65 -8.97
C ASN A 34 -9.81 -17.89 -9.88
N ALA A 35 -10.98 -17.48 -9.38
CA ALA A 35 -11.93 -16.68 -10.15
C ALA A 35 -11.38 -15.29 -10.51
N ILE A 36 -10.62 -14.66 -9.60
CA ILE A 36 -9.94 -13.38 -9.85
C ILE A 36 -8.97 -13.52 -11.02
N VAL A 37 -8.08 -14.52 -10.95
CA VAL A 37 -7.07 -14.79 -11.99
C VAL A 37 -7.71 -15.21 -13.32
N ALA A 38 -8.81 -15.95 -13.27
CA ALA A 38 -9.55 -16.37 -14.46
C ALA A 38 -10.40 -15.26 -15.09
N GLY A 39 -10.35 -14.02 -14.58
CA GLY A 39 -11.09 -12.90 -15.18
C GLY A 39 -12.60 -12.94 -14.95
N VAL A 40 -13.08 -13.66 -13.94
CA VAL A 40 -14.53 -13.75 -13.63
C VAL A 40 -15.09 -12.36 -13.32
N PRO A 41 -16.33 -12.03 -13.73
CA PRO A 41 -16.96 -10.75 -13.43
C PRO A 41 -16.98 -10.44 -11.93
N THR A 42 -16.75 -9.17 -11.59
CA THR A 42 -16.64 -8.70 -10.19
C THR A 42 -17.92 -8.93 -9.38
N ALA A 43 -19.09 -8.87 -10.01
CA ALA A 43 -20.36 -9.21 -9.36
C ALA A 43 -20.41 -10.69 -8.90
N ASP A 44 -19.83 -11.61 -9.67
CA ASP A 44 -19.81 -13.04 -9.31
C ASP A 44 -18.71 -13.35 -8.29
N ILE A 45 -17.63 -12.56 -8.28
CA ILE A 45 -16.64 -12.58 -7.20
C ILE A 45 -17.29 -12.10 -5.90
N ALA A 46 -18.05 -11.00 -5.90
CA ALA A 46 -18.75 -10.47 -4.73
C ALA A 46 -19.66 -11.54 -4.08
N LYS A 47 -20.49 -12.24 -4.88
CA LYS A 47 -21.34 -13.34 -4.39
C LYS A 47 -20.57 -14.47 -3.70
N ARG A 48 -19.31 -14.71 -4.10
CA ARG A 48 -18.44 -15.73 -3.48
C ARG A 48 -17.86 -15.24 -2.16
N LEU A 49 -17.57 -13.94 -2.05
CA LEU A 49 -17.05 -13.32 -0.84
C LEU A 49 -18.09 -13.27 0.29
N ASP A 50 -19.37 -13.06 -0.03
CA ASP A 50 -20.47 -13.05 0.94
C ASP A 50 -20.70 -14.41 1.64
N ARG A 51 -20.16 -15.50 1.09
CA ARG A 51 -20.43 -16.88 1.53
C ARG A 51 -19.34 -17.50 2.41
N GLY A 52 -18.32 -16.76 2.86
CA GLY A 52 -17.23 -17.37 3.63
C GLY A 52 -16.34 -16.45 4.46
N LEU A 53 -15.61 -17.07 5.40
CA LEU A 53 -14.49 -16.46 6.11
C LEU A 53 -13.37 -16.12 5.11
N PHE A 54 -12.89 -14.90 5.21
CA PHE A 54 -12.09 -14.21 4.20
C PHE A 54 -10.64 -14.14 4.69
N SER A 55 -9.71 -14.81 4.03
CA SER A 55 -8.28 -14.48 4.20
C SER A 55 -7.99 -13.31 3.26
N THR A 56 -7.74 -12.16 3.87
CA THR A 56 -7.80 -10.88 3.17
C THR A 56 -6.60 -10.70 2.26
N THR A 57 -5.40 -10.85 2.83
CA THR A 57 -4.13 -10.50 2.18
C THR A 57 -3.84 -11.27 0.88
N ALA A 58 -4.19 -12.56 0.81
CA ALA A 58 -3.96 -13.38 -0.37
C ALA A 58 -4.83 -12.96 -1.57
N LEU A 59 -6.09 -12.58 -1.32
CA LEU A 59 -6.99 -12.12 -2.38
C LEU A 59 -6.59 -10.74 -2.90
N PHE A 60 -6.17 -9.84 -2.00
CA PHE A 60 -5.61 -8.53 -2.35
C PHE A 60 -4.41 -8.68 -3.31
N ARG A 61 -3.45 -9.55 -2.96
CA ARG A 61 -2.28 -9.82 -3.81
C ARG A 61 -2.66 -10.39 -5.17
N LYS A 62 -3.62 -11.33 -5.22
CA LYS A 62 -4.10 -11.91 -6.49
C LYS A 62 -4.81 -10.89 -7.38
N ALA A 63 -5.59 -9.99 -6.80
CA ALA A 63 -6.25 -8.92 -7.56
C ALA A 63 -5.20 -7.99 -8.19
N ALA A 64 -4.20 -7.58 -7.42
CA ALA A 64 -3.09 -6.75 -7.92
C ALA A 64 -2.28 -7.47 -9.03
N GLN A 65 -1.90 -8.74 -8.79
CA GLN A 65 -1.20 -9.57 -9.77
C GLN A 65 -1.96 -9.71 -11.10
N ALA A 66 -3.29 -9.79 -11.03
CA ALA A 66 -4.15 -9.97 -12.20
C ALA A 66 -4.54 -8.64 -12.87
N GLY A 67 -4.06 -7.48 -12.40
CA GLY A 67 -4.49 -6.18 -12.95
C GLY A 67 -5.95 -5.84 -12.65
N ARG A 68 -6.56 -6.47 -11.64
CA ARG A 68 -8.00 -6.38 -11.37
C ARG A 68 -8.32 -5.25 -10.38
N THR A 69 -8.16 -4.01 -10.83
CA THR A 69 -8.44 -2.79 -10.04
C THR A 69 -9.89 -2.75 -9.51
N ASP A 70 -10.83 -3.24 -10.31
CA ASP A 70 -12.25 -3.36 -9.94
C ASP A 70 -12.48 -4.32 -8.76
N VAL A 71 -11.84 -5.48 -8.78
CA VAL A 71 -11.88 -6.46 -7.69
C VAL A 71 -11.16 -5.90 -6.47
N LEU A 72 -10.06 -5.18 -6.67
CA LEU A 72 -9.30 -4.60 -5.57
C LEU A 72 -10.16 -3.60 -4.77
N ALA A 73 -10.90 -2.73 -5.47
CA ALA A 73 -11.87 -1.83 -4.85
C ALA A 73 -12.98 -2.58 -4.11
N LEU A 74 -13.51 -3.66 -4.69
CA LEU A 74 -14.48 -4.55 -4.03
C LEU A 74 -13.91 -5.14 -2.73
N LEU A 75 -12.66 -5.63 -2.74
CA LEU A 75 -12.03 -6.22 -1.56
C LEU A 75 -11.82 -5.20 -0.44
N PHE A 76 -11.42 -3.96 -0.76
CA PHE A 76 -11.33 -2.88 0.22
C PHE A 76 -12.69 -2.50 0.80
N ASN A 77 -13.73 -2.42 -0.02
CA ASN A 77 -15.09 -2.18 0.46
C ASN A 77 -15.58 -3.30 1.39
N ALA A 78 -15.29 -4.56 1.06
CA ALA A 78 -15.62 -5.72 1.91
C ALA A 78 -14.76 -5.79 3.19
N ALA A 79 -13.61 -5.10 3.23
CA ALA A 79 -12.74 -5.00 4.40
C ALA A 79 -13.22 -3.94 5.41
N ARG A 80 -13.87 -2.86 4.95
CA ARG A 80 -14.37 -1.77 5.82
C ARG A 80 -15.13 -2.23 7.07
N PRO A 81 -16.16 -3.08 7.00
CA PRO A 81 -16.88 -3.53 8.20
C PRO A 81 -16.05 -4.39 9.15
N LYS A 82 -14.86 -4.86 8.73
CA LYS A 82 -13.95 -5.68 9.54
C LYS A 82 -12.89 -4.87 10.28
N GLY A 83 -12.86 -3.55 10.04
CA GLY A 83 -11.97 -2.61 10.72
C GLY A 83 -10.66 -2.32 9.99
N GLN A 84 -10.00 -1.26 10.44
CA GLN A 84 -8.81 -0.69 9.80
C GLN A 84 -7.65 -1.68 9.69
N ALA A 85 -7.43 -2.52 10.70
CA ALA A 85 -6.36 -3.52 10.67
C ALA A 85 -6.43 -4.48 9.46
N VAL A 86 -7.65 -4.77 8.98
CA VAL A 86 -7.86 -5.61 7.81
C VAL A 86 -7.57 -4.85 6.50
N ILE A 87 -7.95 -3.57 6.45
CA ILE A 87 -7.65 -2.68 5.33
C ILE A 87 -6.15 -2.50 5.21
N ASP A 88 -5.46 -2.18 6.32
CA ASP A 88 -4.02 -2.00 6.39
C ASP A 88 -3.26 -3.25 5.96
N ALA A 89 -3.69 -4.43 6.42
CA ALA A 89 -3.11 -5.70 5.99
C ALA A 89 -3.30 -5.93 4.48
N GLY A 90 -4.46 -5.56 3.92
CA GLY A 90 -4.75 -5.63 2.50
C GLY A 90 -3.86 -4.69 1.68
N ALA A 91 -3.81 -3.41 2.04
CA ALA A 91 -2.96 -2.40 1.42
C ALA A 91 -1.48 -2.80 1.45
N HIS A 92 -0.97 -3.21 2.62
CA HIS A 92 0.38 -3.72 2.76
C HIS A 92 0.65 -4.92 1.84
N ALA A 93 -0.28 -5.89 1.76
CA ALA A 93 -0.12 -7.05 0.91
C ALA A 93 -0.03 -6.73 -0.59
N VAL A 94 -0.69 -5.65 -1.04
CA VAL A 94 -0.60 -5.14 -2.41
C VAL A 94 0.70 -4.37 -2.63
N LEU A 95 1.07 -3.47 -1.71
CA LEU A 95 2.31 -2.69 -1.81
C LEU A 95 3.55 -3.60 -1.80
N SER A 96 3.54 -4.71 -1.08
CA SER A 96 4.63 -5.71 -1.12
C SER A 96 4.64 -6.57 -2.40
N SER A 97 3.69 -6.40 -3.32
CA SER A 97 3.51 -7.33 -4.45
C SER A 97 4.16 -6.89 -5.75
N ARG A 98 4.90 -5.78 -5.80
CA ARG A 98 5.43 -5.10 -7.00
C ARG A 98 4.42 -4.62 -8.06
N PHE A 99 3.18 -5.11 -8.03
CA PHE A 99 2.17 -4.79 -9.05
C PHE A 99 1.33 -3.54 -8.74
N ALA A 100 1.40 -3.01 -7.50
CA ALA A 100 0.52 -1.95 -7.01
C ALA A 100 0.54 -0.68 -7.88
N PHE A 101 1.66 -0.43 -8.54
CA PHE A 101 1.92 0.80 -9.29
C PHE A 101 2.15 0.55 -10.78
N ASN A 102 1.77 -0.63 -11.31
CA ASN A 102 1.80 -0.86 -12.76
C ASN A 102 0.64 -0.17 -13.49
N ASP A 103 -0.35 0.30 -12.75
CA ASP A 103 -1.56 0.96 -13.22
C ASP A 103 -1.88 2.10 -12.24
N ILE A 104 -2.08 3.32 -12.75
CA ILE A 104 -2.40 4.50 -11.94
C ILE A 104 -3.75 4.36 -11.25
N ASP A 105 -4.74 3.72 -11.87
CA ASP A 105 -6.03 3.49 -11.23
C ASP A 105 -5.89 2.50 -10.07
N MET A 106 -5.03 1.49 -10.22
CA MET A 106 -4.69 0.58 -9.13
C MET A 106 -3.98 1.33 -8.00
N ALA A 107 -3.01 2.18 -8.33
CA ALA A 107 -2.31 3.01 -7.36
C ALA A 107 -3.30 3.88 -6.56
N ARG A 108 -4.23 4.57 -7.25
CA ARG A 108 -5.28 5.37 -6.61
C ARG A 108 -6.12 4.55 -5.64
N VAL A 109 -6.57 3.36 -6.03
CA VAL A 109 -7.37 2.49 -5.16
C VAL A 109 -6.60 2.06 -3.91
N VAL A 110 -5.33 1.65 -4.06
CA VAL A 110 -4.49 1.21 -2.94
C VAL A 110 -4.20 2.37 -2.00
N LEU A 111 -3.75 3.51 -2.54
CA LEU A 111 -3.35 4.67 -1.75
C LEU A 111 -4.54 5.29 -1.03
N ALA A 112 -5.73 5.34 -1.64
CA ALA A 112 -6.96 5.80 -0.99
C ALA A 112 -7.37 4.97 0.24
N HIS A 113 -6.84 3.75 0.38
CA HIS A 113 -7.09 2.87 1.52
C HIS A 113 -5.82 2.63 2.37
N SER A 114 -4.72 3.32 2.09
CA SER A 114 -3.48 3.20 2.84
C SER A 114 -3.34 4.33 3.84
N THR A 115 -2.87 4.02 5.04
CA THR A 115 -2.46 5.04 6.02
C THR A 115 -0.99 5.39 5.82
N PRO A 116 -0.54 6.58 6.28
CA PRO A 116 0.88 6.93 6.29
C PRO A 116 1.75 5.88 7.00
N ASP A 117 1.25 5.28 8.09
CA ASP A 117 1.96 4.23 8.81
C ASP A 117 2.14 2.95 7.98
N VAL A 118 1.13 2.57 7.18
CA VAL A 118 1.24 1.43 6.26
C VAL A 118 2.21 1.72 5.13
N LEU A 119 2.12 2.90 4.53
CA LEU A 119 3.00 3.30 3.42
C LEU A 119 4.46 3.34 3.87
N ASN A 120 4.72 3.96 5.02
CA ASN A 120 6.07 4.19 5.52
C ASN A 120 6.60 3.04 6.37
N ARG A 121 5.86 1.93 6.43
CA ARG A 121 6.30 0.71 7.09
C ARG A 121 7.57 0.18 6.41
N PRO A 122 8.59 -0.21 7.19
CA PRO A 122 9.73 -0.95 6.68
C PRO A 122 9.32 -2.17 5.85
N SER A 123 9.89 -2.30 4.66
CA SER A 123 9.82 -3.50 3.83
C SER A 123 10.86 -4.53 4.27
N LYS A 124 11.42 -5.26 3.32
CA LYS A 124 12.66 -6.05 3.44
C LYS A 124 13.89 -5.14 3.41
N GLU A 125 15.01 -5.65 3.92
CA GLU A 125 16.32 -5.05 3.72
C GLU A 125 16.70 -5.16 2.23
N TRP A 126 17.05 -4.04 1.62
CA TRP A 126 17.56 -4.00 0.25
C TRP A 126 19.07 -4.11 0.27
N ILE A 127 19.61 -4.83 -0.72
CA ILE A 127 21.06 -5.01 -0.89
C ILE A 127 21.65 -3.88 -1.74
N SER A 128 20.85 -3.34 -2.67
CA SER A 128 21.25 -2.22 -3.53
C SER A 128 20.01 -1.38 -3.90
N PRO A 129 19.88 -0.15 -3.38
CA PRO A 129 20.77 0.47 -2.40
C PRO A 129 20.68 -0.25 -1.03
N PRO A 130 21.79 -0.39 -0.29
CA PRO A 130 21.77 -1.02 1.02
C PRO A 130 20.93 -0.21 2.02
N GLY A 131 19.94 -0.86 2.65
CA GLY A 131 19.16 -0.25 3.73
C GLY A 131 17.72 -0.72 3.84
N VAL A 132 17.04 -0.23 4.87
CA VAL A 132 15.61 -0.45 5.09
C VAL A 132 14.82 0.65 4.37
N VAL A 133 13.98 0.25 3.43
CA VAL A 133 13.14 1.15 2.64
C VAL A 133 11.67 1.01 3.02
N ALA A 134 10.88 2.04 2.76
CA ALA A 134 9.43 1.97 2.91
C ALA A 134 8.79 0.96 1.93
N VAL A 135 7.67 0.33 2.32
CA VAL A 135 7.02 -0.74 1.53
C VAL A 135 6.56 -0.28 0.15
N TRP A 136 6.16 0.99 -0.01
CA TRP A 136 5.79 1.53 -1.31
C TRP A 136 6.96 1.52 -2.31
N PHE A 137 8.21 1.58 -1.83
CA PHE A 137 9.39 1.67 -2.69
C PHE A 137 9.61 0.40 -3.52
N ASP A 138 9.28 -0.79 -2.99
CA ASP A 138 9.41 -2.06 -3.74
C ASP A 138 8.38 -2.15 -4.87
N ALA A 139 7.17 -1.64 -4.64
CA ALA A 139 6.18 -1.48 -5.71
C ALA A 139 6.59 -0.45 -6.76
N PHE A 140 7.17 0.64 -6.29
CA PHE A 140 7.63 1.72 -7.15
C PHE A 140 8.78 1.29 -8.07
N TYR A 141 9.80 0.64 -7.50
CA TYR A 141 10.97 0.18 -8.25
C TYR A 141 10.62 -0.86 -9.33
N GLY A 142 9.61 -1.70 -9.08
CA GLY A 142 9.13 -2.69 -10.04
C GLY A 142 8.12 -2.17 -11.07
N ALA A 143 7.72 -0.89 -10.99
CA ALA A 143 6.66 -0.33 -11.80
C ALA A 143 7.09 -0.11 -13.26
N THR A 144 6.19 -0.39 -14.21
CA THR A 144 6.42 -0.20 -15.65
C THR A 144 5.63 0.99 -16.20
N LEU A 145 5.69 2.13 -15.52
CA LEU A 145 4.90 3.33 -15.82
C LEU A 145 5.56 4.24 -16.86
N THR A 146 4.77 5.05 -17.58
CA THR A 146 5.35 6.12 -18.41
C THR A 146 5.93 7.25 -17.53
N PRO A 147 6.79 8.14 -18.06
CA PRO A 147 7.26 9.29 -17.29
C PRO A 147 6.13 10.18 -16.75
N HIS A 148 5.05 10.38 -17.52
CA HIS A 148 3.90 11.16 -17.06
C HIS A 148 3.13 10.47 -15.91
N ASP A 149 2.98 9.15 -16.00
CA ASP A 149 2.35 8.36 -14.94
C ASP A 149 3.22 8.35 -13.68
N LEU A 150 4.55 8.37 -13.83
CA LEU A 150 5.48 8.48 -12.72
C LEU A 150 5.27 9.78 -11.92
N ASP A 151 5.16 10.93 -12.60
CA ASP A 151 4.88 12.21 -11.92
C ASP A 151 3.53 12.17 -11.19
N THR A 152 2.53 11.56 -11.81
CA THR A 152 1.21 11.36 -11.21
C THR A 152 1.28 10.47 -9.97
N LEU A 153 2.00 9.35 -10.03
CA LEU A 153 2.21 8.46 -8.91
C LEU A 153 2.94 9.16 -7.76
N MET A 154 3.95 9.97 -8.07
CA MET A 154 4.69 10.74 -7.07
C MET A 154 3.80 11.76 -6.36
N ALA A 155 2.92 12.45 -7.08
CA ALA A 155 1.92 13.34 -6.48
C ALA A 155 0.98 12.56 -5.55
N LEU A 156 0.47 11.41 -5.99
CA LEU A 156 -0.41 10.55 -5.18
C LEU A 156 0.27 10.04 -3.91
N LEU A 157 1.52 9.59 -4.01
CA LEU A 157 2.29 9.14 -2.85
C LEU A 157 2.41 10.25 -1.79
N ARG A 158 2.69 11.49 -2.21
CA ARG A 158 2.73 12.64 -1.30
C ARG A 158 1.37 12.94 -0.68
N GLU A 159 0.31 12.98 -1.49
CA GLU A 159 -1.06 13.24 -1.03
C GLU A 159 -1.49 12.26 0.07
N HIS A 160 -1.06 11.00 -0.05
CA HIS A 160 -1.38 9.95 0.90
C HIS A 160 -0.36 9.80 2.05
N GLY A 161 0.61 10.71 2.16
CA GLY A 161 1.54 10.79 3.28
C GLY A 161 2.72 9.82 3.21
N ALA A 162 3.11 9.38 2.01
CA ALA A 162 4.37 8.68 1.82
C ALA A 162 5.55 9.62 2.11
N ASP A 163 6.43 9.18 3.00
CA ASP A 163 7.69 9.84 3.31
C ASP A 163 8.69 9.50 2.22
N LEU A 164 8.78 10.37 1.21
CA LEU A 164 9.70 10.20 0.10
C LEU A 164 11.17 10.30 0.55
N ALA A 165 11.47 10.91 1.70
CA ALA A 165 12.81 10.93 2.28
C ALA A 165 13.22 9.59 2.91
N ARG A 166 12.25 8.70 3.19
CA ARG A 166 12.47 7.28 3.53
C ARG A 166 12.67 6.38 2.31
N SER A 167 12.71 6.93 1.11
CA SER A 167 13.42 6.25 0.02
C SER A 167 14.86 6.01 0.48
N PRO A 168 15.49 4.87 0.12
CA PRO A 168 16.88 4.64 0.48
C PRO A 168 17.67 5.89 0.08
N ARG A 169 18.63 6.33 0.91
CA ARG A 169 19.56 7.40 0.53
C ARG A 169 20.08 6.99 -0.83
N ILE A 170 19.61 7.71 -1.85
CA ILE A 170 20.01 7.48 -3.22
C ILE A 170 21.47 7.83 -3.19
N ASP A 171 22.33 6.81 -3.07
CA ASP A 171 23.71 6.98 -3.42
C ASP A 171 23.66 7.38 -4.89
N LEU A 172 23.95 8.65 -5.13
CA LEU A 172 23.85 9.33 -6.42
C LEU A 172 24.78 8.69 -7.48
N THR A 173 25.46 7.61 -7.13
CA THR A 173 26.35 6.82 -7.96
C THR A 173 25.72 5.53 -8.51
N ILE A 174 24.57 5.08 -7.97
CA ILE A 174 23.88 3.89 -8.49
C ILE A 174 23.21 4.26 -9.82
N THR A 175 23.74 3.71 -10.90
CA THR A 175 23.33 3.94 -12.30
C THR A 175 22.53 2.76 -12.88
N ASP A 176 22.32 1.70 -12.10
CA ASP A 176 21.73 0.44 -12.55
C ASP A 176 20.19 0.39 -12.44
N GLY A 177 19.54 1.50 -12.08
CA GLY A 177 18.08 1.55 -11.87
C GLY A 177 17.26 1.71 -13.15
N GLY A 178 17.89 1.97 -14.30
CA GLY A 178 17.23 2.25 -15.56
C GLY A 178 16.50 3.60 -15.59
N ALA A 179 15.90 3.92 -16.75
CA ALA A 179 15.36 5.26 -17.04
C ALA A 179 14.28 5.76 -16.06
N HIS A 180 13.48 4.86 -15.48
CA HIS A 180 12.45 5.22 -14.50
C HIS A 180 13.01 5.60 -13.13
N TYR A 181 14.06 4.91 -12.71
CA TYR A 181 14.78 5.24 -11.48
C TYR A 181 15.54 6.57 -11.61
N ASP A 182 16.13 6.83 -12.77
CA ASP A 182 16.81 8.10 -13.03
C ASP A 182 15.84 9.29 -13.06
N ALA A 183 14.66 9.13 -13.67
CA ALA A 183 13.62 10.15 -13.66
C ALA A 183 13.10 10.43 -12.25
N PHE A 184 12.82 9.37 -11.47
CA PHE A 184 12.43 9.49 -10.07
C PHE A 184 13.48 10.20 -9.22
N ARG A 185 14.74 9.81 -9.40
CA ARG A 185 15.88 10.42 -8.74
C ARG A 185 15.99 11.90 -9.10
N ALA A 186 15.84 12.27 -10.37
CA ALA A 186 15.85 13.66 -10.79
C ALA A 186 14.74 14.47 -10.11
N SER A 187 13.53 13.93 -10.02
CA SER A 187 12.40 14.57 -9.34
C SER A 187 12.64 14.77 -7.85
N LEU A 188 13.21 13.78 -7.14
CA LEU A 188 13.56 13.93 -5.72
C LEU A 188 14.69 14.93 -5.47
N ILE A 189 15.69 14.97 -6.35
CA ILE A 189 16.78 15.96 -6.26
C ILE A 189 16.22 17.36 -6.46
N ALA A 190 15.38 17.57 -7.48
CA ALA A 190 14.75 18.86 -7.74
C ALA A 190 13.95 19.35 -6.53
N GLU A 191 13.12 18.49 -5.94
CA GLU A 191 12.32 18.80 -4.75
C GLU A 191 13.20 19.14 -3.53
N ARG A 192 14.27 18.38 -3.30
CA ARG A 192 15.21 18.67 -2.21
C ARG A 192 15.89 20.03 -2.40
N VAL A 193 16.32 20.34 -3.62
CA VAL A 193 16.92 21.63 -3.95
C VAL A 193 15.93 22.78 -3.73
N GLU A 194 14.66 22.59 -4.11
CA GLU A 194 13.61 23.59 -3.85
C GLU A 194 13.35 23.79 -2.36
N HIS A 195 13.29 22.71 -1.57
CA HIS A 195 13.13 22.80 -0.12
C HIS A 195 14.32 23.53 0.54
N GLU A 196 15.55 23.18 0.19
CA GLU A 196 16.76 23.84 0.71
C GLU A 196 16.78 25.33 0.32
N ARG A 197 16.36 25.67 -0.91
CA ARG A 197 16.20 27.08 -1.33
C ARG A 197 15.16 27.83 -0.51
N ALA A 198 14.01 27.21 -0.21
CA ALA A 198 12.97 27.82 0.60
C ALA A 198 13.44 28.07 2.04
N VAL A 199 14.13 27.11 2.65
CA VAL A 199 14.73 27.26 3.99
C VAL A 199 15.77 28.38 3.99
N LEU A 200 16.62 28.46 2.97
CA LEU A 200 17.60 29.54 2.84
C LEU A 200 16.94 30.91 2.65
N ALA A 201 15.87 30.99 1.83
CA ALA A 201 15.12 32.23 1.65
C ALA A 201 14.50 32.71 2.97
N GLN A 202 13.85 31.80 3.71
CA GLN A 202 13.30 32.09 5.03
C GLN A 202 14.38 32.54 6.03
N ALA A 203 15.53 31.87 6.05
CA ALA A 203 16.65 32.26 6.91
C ALA A 203 17.20 33.65 6.56
N VAL A 204 17.19 34.03 5.27
CA VAL A 204 17.58 35.38 4.82
C VAL A 204 16.56 36.43 5.26
N GLU A 205 15.26 36.14 5.18
CA GLU A 205 14.19 37.03 5.68
C GLU A 205 14.29 37.22 7.20
N GLU A 206 14.53 36.14 7.96
CA GLU A 206 14.70 36.20 9.42
C GLU A 206 15.97 36.94 9.85
N ALA A 207 17.04 36.87 9.05
CA ALA A 207 18.30 37.58 9.31
C ALA A 207 18.25 39.08 8.96
N HIS A 208 17.28 39.50 8.14
CA HIS A 208 17.06 40.89 7.75
C HIS A 208 15.63 41.35 8.08
N PRO A 209 15.25 41.50 9.36
CA PRO A 209 13.96 42.08 9.69
C PRO A 209 13.92 43.51 9.14
N GLU A 210 12.89 43.83 8.34
CA GLU A 210 12.70 45.17 7.80
C GLU A 210 12.83 46.23 8.93
N PRO A 211 13.49 47.37 8.68
CA PRO A 211 13.60 48.41 9.68
C PRO A 211 12.21 48.98 9.94
N THR A 212 11.64 48.58 11.09
CA THR A 212 10.37 49.08 11.63
C THR A 212 10.39 50.60 11.55
N THR A 213 9.69 51.16 10.55
CA THR A 213 9.67 52.59 10.30
C THR A 213 8.82 53.22 11.39
N THR A 214 9.45 53.58 12.51
CA THR A 214 8.83 54.34 13.58
C THR A 214 8.55 55.74 13.03
N ARG A 215 7.36 55.91 12.46
CA ARG A 215 6.86 57.20 11.98
C ARG A 215 6.58 58.08 13.20
N ARG A 216 7.63 58.73 13.71
CA ARG A 216 7.54 59.71 14.79
C ARG A 216 6.79 60.93 14.23
N ARG A 217 5.52 61.07 14.60
CA ARG A 217 4.77 62.32 14.41
C ARG A 217 5.37 63.36 15.36
N LEU A 218 5.87 64.46 14.79
CA LEU A 218 6.00 65.76 15.42
C LEU A 218 5.31 66.77 14.50
#